data_AF-A0AAU0R9P5-F1
#
_entry.id   AF-A0AAU0R9P5-F1
#
_cell.length_a   1.000
_cell.length_b   1.000
_cell.length_c   1.000
_cell.angle_alpha   90.00
_cell.angle_beta   90.00
_cell.angle_gamma   90.00
#
_symmetry.space_group_name_H-M   'P 1'
#
loop_
_entity.id
_entity.type
_entity.pdbx_description
1 polymer ?
#
loop_
_entity_poly.entity_id
_entity_poly.type
_entity_poly.pdbx_seq_one_letter_code
_entity_poly.pdbx_strand_id
1 'polypeptide(L)'
;MQAATRRKVYPGREYDYLFPPAMNRDKTVVENATLEDTVSFIHKVVGRTLSQTSRIAQKLSGPTVYDTCKNIWHFVYNNVAYQKDAEGLEQIRSPSRTWADRKTGVDCDCYSTFISSILSNLHIPHSLRITKYQRDHFQHIYPVVNDRGKMIIIDCVTDHFNYEVPFSEKKDIVMDLQYLDGLQGVGERGNDLVFDGNIGELGAAAKKKKKKGFFKKVLSKINKINPATILLRNGVLAAMKLNLFKVASRIKYAYLSPEEAVKRGIIKDKFDKLVKVREKLESIFETAGVIPRI
;
A
#
# COMPACT_ATOMS: atom_id res chain seq x y z
N MET A 1 -23.04 10.12 11.37
CA MET A 1 -23.56 10.18 10.00
C MET A 1 -24.03 8.78 9.60
N GLN A 2 -25.18 8.65 8.96
CA GLN A 2 -25.66 7.37 8.39
C GLN A 2 -26.25 7.66 7.01
N ALA A 3 -26.22 6.68 6.11
CA ALA A 3 -26.94 6.78 4.84
C ALA A 3 -28.43 7.02 5.13
N ALA A 4 -29.06 7.96 4.45
CA ALA A 4 -30.43 8.41 4.76
C ALA A 4 -31.47 7.29 4.54
N THR A 5 -31.21 6.36 3.62
CA THR A 5 -32.10 5.24 3.29
C THR A 5 -31.31 4.00 2.88
N ARG A 6 -31.95 2.81 2.97
CA ARG A 6 -31.36 1.57 2.44
C ARG A 6 -31.31 1.64 0.91
N ARG A 7 -30.11 1.87 0.37
CA ARG A 7 -29.88 2.08 -1.06
C ARG A 7 -30.15 0.82 -1.88
N LYS A 8 -30.93 0.95 -2.95
CA LYS A 8 -31.10 -0.10 -3.96
C LYS A 8 -29.91 -0.05 -4.93
N VAL A 9 -29.10 -1.10 -4.93
CA VAL A 9 -27.95 -1.22 -5.84
C VAL A 9 -28.32 -1.85 -7.18
N TYR A 10 -27.55 -1.53 -8.21
CA TYR A 10 -27.67 -2.16 -9.52
C TYR A 10 -27.22 -3.63 -9.49
N PRO A 11 -27.66 -4.45 -10.47
CA PRO A 11 -27.23 -5.83 -10.57
C PRO A 11 -25.70 -5.98 -10.68
N GLY A 12 -25.05 -5.08 -11.43
CA GLY A 12 -23.59 -5.02 -11.60
C GLY A 12 -22.96 -6.21 -12.33
N ARG A 13 -23.76 -7.04 -13.03
CA ARG A 13 -23.27 -8.28 -13.69
C ARG A 13 -22.18 -7.99 -14.74
N GLU A 14 -22.24 -6.80 -15.33
CA GLU A 14 -21.25 -6.27 -16.26
C GLU A 14 -19.86 -6.05 -15.64
N TYR A 15 -19.72 -6.14 -14.31
CA TYR A 15 -18.43 -6.02 -13.63
C TYR A 15 -17.95 -7.32 -12.98
N ASP A 16 -18.78 -8.36 -12.90
CA ASP A 16 -18.46 -9.61 -12.18
C ASP A 16 -17.15 -10.24 -12.69
N TYR A 17 -16.92 -10.19 -13.99
CA TYR A 17 -15.72 -10.77 -14.61
C TYR A 17 -14.43 -10.00 -14.28
N LEU A 18 -14.51 -8.79 -13.69
CA LEU A 18 -13.36 -7.96 -13.33
C LEU A 18 -12.79 -8.29 -11.95
N PHE A 19 -13.53 -9.07 -11.14
CA PHE A 19 -13.11 -9.47 -9.80
C PHE A 19 -12.78 -10.97 -9.76
N PRO A 20 -11.69 -11.37 -9.06
CA PRO A 20 -11.50 -12.78 -8.76
C PRO A 20 -12.57 -13.24 -7.74
N PRO A 21 -12.89 -14.55 -7.71
CA PRO A 21 -13.87 -15.09 -6.77
C PRO A 21 -13.45 -14.80 -5.32
N ALA A 22 -14.41 -14.42 -4.49
CA ALA A 22 -14.16 -14.20 -3.06
C ALA A 22 -13.89 -15.53 -2.36
N MET A 23 -12.84 -15.59 -1.53
CA MET A 23 -12.59 -16.74 -0.67
C MET A 23 -13.33 -16.57 0.66
N ASN A 24 -13.83 -17.66 1.24
CA ASN A 24 -14.62 -17.64 2.48
C ASN A 24 -13.85 -17.19 3.74
N ARG A 25 -12.58 -16.78 3.62
CA ARG A 25 -11.70 -16.34 4.72
C ARG A 25 -11.41 -14.83 4.73
N ASP A 26 -11.98 -14.07 3.82
CA ASP A 26 -11.59 -12.68 3.53
C ASP A 26 -12.31 -11.62 4.40
N LYS A 27 -12.87 -12.04 5.53
CA LYS A 27 -13.53 -11.17 6.50
C LYS A 27 -12.73 -11.20 7.78
N THR A 28 -12.18 -10.05 8.16
CA THR A 28 -11.57 -9.90 9.48
C THR A 28 -12.50 -9.08 10.33
N VAL A 29 -12.86 -9.64 11.47
CA VAL A 29 -13.67 -8.97 12.50
C VAL A 29 -12.72 -8.66 13.64
N VAL A 30 -12.67 -7.41 14.07
CA VAL A 30 -11.89 -7.00 15.23
C VAL A 30 -12.87 -6.41 16.24
N GLU A 31 -12.87 -6.97 17.44
CA GLU A 31 -13.62 -6.45 18.58
C GLU A 31 -12.81 -5.33 19.25
N ASN A 32 -13.42 -4.17 19.50
CA ASN A 32 -12.78 -3.03 20.16
C ASN A 32 -11.49 -2.52 19.47
N ALA A 33 -11.42 -2.57 18.13
CA ALA A 33 -10.29 -2.02 17.39
C ALA A 33 -10.12 -0.52 17.69
N THR A 34 -8.88 -0.08 17.91
CA THR A 34 -8.61 1.37 17.84
C THR A 34 -8.61 1.82 16.39
N LEU A 35 -8.86 3.10 16.17
CA LEU A 35 -8.83 3.69 14.83
C LEU A 35 -7.49 3.47 14.12
N GLU A 36 -6.38 3.60 14.85
CA GLU A 36 -5.03 3.32 14.36
C GLU A 36 -4.86 1.86 13.91
N ASP A 37 -5.49 0.90 14.62
CA ASP A 37 -5.50 -0.51 14.24
C ASP A 37 -6.30 -0.72 12.96
N THR A 38 -7.49 -0.11 12.86
CA THR A 38 -8.34 -0.16 11.66
C THR A 38 -7.58 0.31 10.44
N VAL A 39 -6.92 1.47 10.51
CA VAL A 39 -6.17 2.02 9.37
C VAL A 39 -4.99 1.12 9.00
N SER A 40 -4.23 0.66 9.99
CA SER A 40 -3.12 -0.27 9.77
C SER A 40 -3.61 -1.56 9.11
N PHE A 41 -4.81 -2.02 9.47
CA PHE A 41 -5.44 -3.18 8.87
C PHE A 41 -5.89 -2.91 7.43
N ILE A 42 -6.47 -1.75 7.13
CA ILE A 42 -6.78 -1.33 5.75
C ILE A 42 -5.52 -1.35 4.88
N HIS A 43 -4.41 -0.78 5.34
CA HIS A 43 -3.12 -0.85 4.62
C HIS A 43 -2.72 -2.30 4.32
N LYS A 44 -2.81 -3.20 5.31
CA LYS A 44 -2.46 -4.61 5.14
C LYS A 44 -3.37 -5.31 4.13
N VAL A 45 -4.69 -5.07 4.19
CA VAL A 45 -5.67 -5.68 3.29
C VAL A 45 -5.47 -5.17 1.87
N VAL A 46 -5.38 -3.84 1.67
CA VAL A 46 -5.13 -3.24 0.36
C VAL A 46 -3.85 -3.78 -0.26
N GLY A 47 -2.74 -3.85 0.48
CA GLY A 47 -1.47 -4.37 -0.02
C GLY A 47 -1.54 -5.86 -0.41
N ARG A 48 -2.18 -6.70 0.41
CA ARG A 48 -2.31 -8.15 0.15
C ARG A 48 -3.28 -8.49 -0.98
N THR A 49 -4.26 -7.62 -1.23
CA THR A 49 -5.37 -7.88 -2.15
C THR A 49 -5.40 -6.93 -3.35
N LEU A 50 -4.34 -6.15 -3.57
CA LEU A 50 -4.27 -5.13 -4.62
C LEU A 50 -4.63 -5.68 -6.01
N SER A 51 -4.19 -6.90 -6.33
CA SER A 51 -4.50 -7.55 -7.61
C SER A 51 -6.00 -7.73 -7.88
N GLN A 52 -6.83 -7.81 -6.84
CA GLN A 52 -8.28 -8.03 -6.95
C GLN A 52 -9.01 -6.88 -7.63
N THR A 53 -8.47 -5.65 -7.57
CA THR A 53 -9.10 -4.46 -8.16
C THR A 53 -8.39 -3.97 -9.42
N SER A 54 -7.33 -4.65 -9.88
CA SER A 54 -6.53 -4.22 -11.04
C SER A 54 -7.34 -4.01 -12.32
N ARG A 55 -8.29 -4.92 -12.62
CA ARG A 55 -9.10 -4.85 -13.85
C ARG A 55 -10.20 -3.80 -13.78
N ILE A 56 -10.88 -3.70 -12.64
CA ILE A 56 -11.90 -2.66 -12.45
C ILE A 56 -11.26 -1.27 -12.41
N ALA A 57 -10.06 -1.13 -11.83
CA ALA A 57 -9.31 0.12 -11.81
C ALA A 57 -9.08 0.66 -13.22
N GLN A 58 -8.55 -0.17 -14.13
CA GLN A 58 -8.37 0.21 -15.53
C GLN A 58 -9.69 0.62 -16.21
N LYS A 59 -10.79 -0.08 -15.91
CA LYS A 59 -12.12 0.21 -16.47
C LYS A 59 -12.69 1.56 -16.00
N LEU A 60 -12.34 1.99 -14.79
CA LEU A 60 -12.85 3.23 -14.17
C LEU A 60 -11.97 4.46 -14.41
N SER A 61 -10.76 4.27 -14.96
CA SER A 61 -9.85 5.37 -15.29
C SER A 61 -10.50 6.35 -16.28
N GLY A 62 -10.48 7.63 -15.93
CA GLY A 62 -10.96 8.74 -16.75
C GLY A 62 -9.80 9.60 -17.28
N PRO A 63 -10.10 10.62 -18.10
CA PRO A 63 -9.08 11.50 -18.67
C PRO A 63 -8.40 12.41 -17.64
N THR A 64 -9.03 12.62 -16.48
CA THR A 64 -8.47 13.39 -15.35
C THR A 64 -8.55 12.61 -14.04
N VAL A 65 -7.81 13.06 -13.02
CA VAL A 65 -7.91 12.52 -11.65
C VAL A 65 -9.33 12.71 -11.11
N TYR A 66 -9.93 13.88 -11.35
CA TYR A 66 -11.31 14.17 -10.95
C TYR A 66 -12.32 13.21 -11.60
N ASP A 67 -12.25 13.02 -12.92
CA ASP A 67 -13.14 12.09 -13.63
C ASP A 67 -12.96 10.65 -13.16
N THR A 68 -11.71 10.25 -12.90
CA THR A 68 -11.40 8.94 -12.32
C THR A 68 -12.04 8.77 -10.93
N CYS A 69 -11.87 9.74 -10.04
CA CYS A 69 -12.46 9.71 -8.71
C CYS A 69 -13.99 9.70 -8.77
N LYS A 70 -14.58 10.47 -9.69
CA LYS A 70 -16.02 10.51 -9.95
C LYS A 70 -16.55 9.17 -10.44
N ASN A 71 -15.85 8.53 -11.39
CA ASN A 71 -16.19 7.19 -11.88
C ASN A 71 -16.14 6.15 -10.76
N ILE A 72 -15.09 6.19 -9.94
CA ILE A 72 -14.94 5.29 -8.78
C ILE A 72 -16.09 5.48 -7.80
N TRP A 73 -16.40 6.73 -7.45
CA TRP A 73 -17.50 7.04 -6.55
C TRP A 73 -18.83 6.52 -7.10
N HIS A 74 -19.18 6.83 -8.35
CA HIS A 74 -20.44 6.36 -8.94
C HIS A 74 -20.49 4.84 -9.06
N PHE A 75 -19.37 4.19 -9.39
CA PHE A 75 -19.32 2.74 -9.44
C PHE A 75 -19.62 2.12 -8.07
N VAL A 76 -18.92 2.55 -7.02
CA VAL A 76 -19.13 2.00 -5.67
C VAL A 76 -20.53 2.36 -5.16
N TYR A 77 -20.93 3.62 -5.26
CA TYR A 77 -22.21 4.14 -4.81
C TYR A 77 -23.41 3.39 -5.41
N ASN A 78 -23.36 3.08 -6.70
CA ASN A 78 -24.46 2.43 -7.41
C ASN A 78 -24.47 0.90 -7.27
N ASN A 79 -23.31 0.28 -6.99
CA ASN A 79 -23.19 -1.19 -7.03
C ASN A 79 -22.98 -1.82 -5.66
N VAL A 80 -22.64 -1.06 -4.62
CA VAL A 80 -22.37 -1.58 -3.28
C VAL A 80 -23.29 -0.90 -2.28
N ALA A 81 -24.04 -1.70 -1.53
CA ALA A 81 -25.03 -1.22 -0.57
C ALA A 81 -24.33 -0.86 0.73
N TYR A 82 -24.82 0.19 1.39
CA TYR A 82 -24.32 0.54 2.72
C TYR A 82 -25.10 -0.22 3.78
N GLN A 83 -24.37 -0.89 4.68
CA GLN A 83 -24.88 -1.49 5.89
C GLN A 83 -23.86 -1.26 6.99
N LYS A 84 -24.21 -0.43 7.97
CA LYS A 84 -23.36 -0.21 9.14
C LYS A 84 -23.24 -1.50 9.94
N ASP A 85 -22.03 -1.82 10.40
CA ASP A 85 -21.80 -2.95 11.29
C ASP A 85 -22.43 -2.72 12.67
N ALA A 86 -22.57 -3.83 13.42
CA ALA A 86 -23.05 -3.78 14.79
C ALA A 86 -22.06 -3.01 15.68
N GLU A 87 -22.57 -2.29 16.67
CA GLU A 87 -21.73 -1.49 17.56
C GLU A 87 -20.68 -2.37 18.27
N GLY A 88 -19.42 -1.95 18.21
CA GLY A 88 -18.28 -2.68 18.77
C GLY A 88 -17.63 -3.73 17.86
N LEU A 89 -18.18 -3.97 16.66
CA LEU A 89 -17.61 -4.87 15.66
C LEU A 89 -17.15 -4.08 14.44
N GLU A 90 -15.84 -3.99 14.23
CA GLU A 90 -15.28 -3.47 12.99
C GLU A 90 -15.02 -4.62 12.02
N GLN A 91 -15.47 -4.52 10.77
CA GLN A 91 -15.27 -5.55 9.76
C GLN A 91 -14.65 -4.99 8.50
N ILE A 92 -13.44 -5.44 8.20
CA ILE A 92 -12.78 -5.10 6.94
C ILE A 92 -12.78 -6.32 6.03
N ARG A 93 -13.28 -6.12 4.81
CA ARG A 93 -13.38 -7.12 3.74
C ARG A 93 -12.33 -6.85 2.66
N SER A 94 -11.83 -7.92 2.04
CA SER A 94 -11.09 -7.80 0.78
C SER A 94 -11.98 -7.17 -0.31
N PRO A 95 -11.42 -6.51 -1.34
CA PRO A 95 -12.20 -6.00 -2.45
C PRO A 95 -13.10 -7.03 -3.14
N SER A 96 -12.61 -8.25 -3.38
CA SER A 96 -13.43 -9.34 -3.93
C SER A 96 -14.59 -9.71 -3.01
N ARG A 97 -14.35 -9.71 -1.69
CA ARG A 97 -15.39 -10.00 -0.71
C ARG A 97 -16.41 -8.87 -0.64
N THR A 98 -15.98 -7.62 -0.68
CA THR A 98 -16.86 -6.45 -0.79
C THR A 98 -17.76 -6.54 -2.03
N TRP A 99 -17.22 -6.95 -3.18
CA TRP A 99 -18.01 -7.17 -4.39
C TRP A 99 -19.04 -8.30 -4.24
N ALA A 100 -18.64 -9.42 -3.61
CA ALA A 100 -19.54 -10.53 -3.35
C ALA A 100 -20.69 -10.15 -2.40
N ASP A 101 -20.39 -9.42 -1.33
CA ASP A 101 -21.35 -8.98 -0.30
C ASP A 101 -22.11 -7.70 -0.68
N ARG A 102 -21.88 -7.13 -1.86
CA ARG A 102 -22.38 -5.80 -2.25
C ARG A 102 -23.88 -5.60 -2.10
N LYS A 103 -24.67 -6.68 -2.14
CA LYS A 103 -26.15 -6.65 -2.02
C LYS A 103 -26.64 -6.71 -0.57
N THR A 104 -25.93 -7.44 0.30
CA THR A 104 -26.24 -7.43 1.74
C THR A 104 -25.86 -6.08 2.31
N GLY A 105 -24.68 -5.60 1.91
CA GLY A 105 -24.13 -4.30 2.23
C GLY A 105 -22.85 -4.42 3.03
N VAL A 106 -22.11 -3.31 3.05
CA VAL A 106 -20.87 -3.12 3.78
C VAL A 106 -20.83 -1.72 4.41
N ASP A 107 -19.89 -1.49 5.32
CA ASP A 107 -19.76 -0.25 6.07
C ASP A 107 -18.68 0.70 5.48
N CYS A 108 -18.33 1.75 6.22
CA CYS A 108 -17.39 2.78 5.76
C CYS A 108 -15.94 2.26 5.65
N ASP A 109 -15.54 1.32 6.50
CA ASP A 109 -14.23 0.68 6.47
C ASP A 109 -14.04 -0.15 5.18
N CYS A 110 -15.06 -0.93 4.82
CA CYS A 110 -15.07 -1.70 3.59
C CYS A 110 -15.07 -0.81 2.35
N TYR A 111 -15.84 0.28 2.33
CA TYR A 111 -15.80 1.27 1.24
C TYR A 111 -14.41 1.88 1.10
N SER A 112 -13.82 2.32 2.21
CA SER A 112 -12.50 2.92 2.24
C SER A 112 -11.43 1.96 1.70
N THR A 113 -11.47 0.71 2.14
CA THR A 113 -10.57 -0.36 1.67
C THR A 113 -10.72 -0.60 0.17
N PHE A 114 -11.96 -0.69 -0.32
CA PHE A 114 -12.23 -1.01 -1.71
C PHE A 114 -11.78 0.13 -2.65
N ILE A 115 -12.18 1.37 -2.33
CA ILE A 115 -11.81 2.56 -3.10
C ILE A 115 -10.29 2.79 -3.05
N SER A 116 -9.67 2.64 -1.87
CA SER A 116 -8.22 2.77 -1.71
C SER A 116 -7.45 1.75 -2.56
N SER A 117 -7.94 0.51 -2.65
CA SER A 117 -7.37 -0.51 -3.53
C SER A 117 -7.42 -0.11 -5.01
N ILE A 118 -8.53 0.48 -5.46
CA ILE A 118 -8.67 0.97 -6.83
C ILE A 118 -7.72 2.14 -7.12
N LEU A 119 -7.69 3.16 -6.24
CA LEU A 119 -6.79 4.32 -6.37
C LEU A 119 -5.31 3.90 -6.38
N SER A 120 -4.95 2.94 -5.52
CA SER A 120 -3.61 2.37 -5.45
C SER A 120 -3.22 1.68 -6.77
N ASN A 121 -4.12 0.91 -7.39
CA ASN A 121 -3.85 0.32 -8.71
C ASN A 121 -3.63 1.37 -9.80
N LEU A 122 -4.31 2.52 -9.71
CA LEU A 122 -4.15 3.64 -10.65
C LEU A 122 -2.98 4.57 -10.32
N HIS A 123 -2.24 4.28 -9.24
CA HIS A 123 -1.12 5.07 -8.77
C HIS A 123 -1.51 6.51 -8.46
N ILE A 124 -2.75 6.70 -7.98
CA ILE A 124 -3.27 7.99 -7.54
C ILE A 124 -2.97 8.14 -6.04
N PRO A 125 -2.09 9.07 -5.65
CA PRO A 125 -1.82 9.34 -4.24
C PRO A 125 -3.10 9.82 -3.54
N HIS A 126 -3.39 9.21 -2.39
CA HIS A 126 -4.59 9.50 -1.62
C HIS A 126 -4.31 9.32 -0.13
N SER A 127 -5.22 9.84 0.68
CA SER A 127 -5.22 9.62 2.13
C SER A 127 -6.56 9.01 2.54
N LEU A 128 -6.55 8.26 3.63
CA LEU A 128 -7.77 7.94 4.36
C LEU A 128 -8.00 9.05 5.37
N ARG A 129 -9.08 9.79 5.19
CA ARG A 129 -9.53 10.82 6.11
C ARG A 129 -10.45 10.19 7.13
N ILE A 130 -10.21 10.54 8.38
CA ILE A 130 -11.01 10.09 9.50
C ILE A 130 -11.59 11.31 10.17
N THR A 131 -12.88 11.27 10.45
CA THR A 131 -13.65 12.39 11.00
C THR A 131 -14.34 12.04 12.30
N LYS A 132 -14.34 13.01 13.20
CA LYS A 132 -15.07 13.02 14.45
C LYS A 132 -16.23 13.99 14.33
N TYR A 133 -17.40 13.62 14.88
CA TYR A 133 -18.58 14.49 14.89
C TYR A 133 -18.91 14.87 16.34
N GLN A 134 -20.08 14.43 16.82
CA GLN A 134 -20.60 14.79 18.14
C GLN A 134 -20.06 13.90 19.26
N ARG A 135 -19.53 12.71 18.94
CA ARG A 135 -18.97 11.79 19.94
C ARG A 135 -17.51 12.13 20.23
N ASP A 136 -16.98 11.62 21.33
CA ASP A 136 -15.60 11.82 21.79
C ASP A 136 -14.57 11.00 21.01
N HIS A 137 -15.00 10.00 20.25
CA HIS A 137 -14.20 9.16 19.36
C HIS A 137 -14.45 9.46 17.88
N PHE A 138 -13.48 9.11 17.02
CA PHE A 138 -13.63 9.14 15.57
C PHE A 138 -14.69 8.14 15.11
N GLN A 139 -15.47 8.49 14.10
CA GLN A 139 -16.71 7.76 13.77
C GLN A 139 -16.83 7.36 12.30
N HIS A 140 -15.99 7.91 11.42
CA HIS A 140 -16.14 7.75 9.98
C HIS A 140 -14.81 7.89 9.27
N ILE A 141 -14.59 7.03 8.28
CA ILE A 141 -13.40 6.98 7.45
C ILE A 141 -13.80 6.95 5.97
N TYR A 142 -13.07 7.69 5.14
CA TYR A 142 -13.27 7.72 3.69
C TYR A 142 -12.00 8.19 2.96
N PRO A 143 -11.80 7.78 1.70
CA PRO A 143 -10.66 8.25 0.91
C PRO A 143 -10.82 9.69 0.43
N VAL A 144 -9.71 10.41 0.42
CA VAL A 144 -9.58 11.75 -0.15
C VAL A 144 -8.36 11.83 -1.05
N VAL A 145 -8.48 12.54 -2.18
CA VAL A 145 -7.41 12.74 -3.15
C VAL A 145 -7.07 14.23 -3.22
N ASN A 146 -5.78 14.57 -3.14
CA ASN A 146 -5.32 15.94 -3.37
C ASN A 146 -4.79 16.06 -4.81
N ASP A 147 -5.56 16.67 -5.68
CA ASP A 147 -5.16 16.97 -7.06
C ASP A 147 -4.73 18.43 -7.18
N ARG A 148 -3.42 18.69 -7.07
CA ARG A 148 -2.81 20.02 -7.22
C ARG A 148 -3.43 21.10 -6.32
N GLY A 149 -3.69 20.74 -5.06
CA GLY A 149 -4.30 21.63 -4.06
C GLY A 149 -5.82 21.57 -4.01
N LYS A 150 -6.47 20.88 -4.95
CA LYS A 150 -7.92 20.63 -4.92
C LYS A 150 -8.20 19.28 -4.26
N MET A 151 -8.89 19.32 -3.13
CA MET A 151 -9.34 18.10 -2.46
C MET A 151 -10.55 17.51 -3.16
N ILE A 152 -10.49 16.22 -3.45
CA ILE A 152 -11.58 15.42 -4.00
C ILE A 152 -12.01 14.41 -2.94
N ILE A 153 -13.28 14.45 -2.55
CA ILE A 153 -13.85 13.61 -1.49
C ILE A 153 -14.56 12.41 -2.12
N ILE A 154 -14.18 11.21 -1.70
CA ILE A 154 -14.72 9.95 -2.26
C ILE A 154 -15.45 9.18 -1.15
N ASP A 155 -16.47 9.80 -0.58
CA ASP A 155 -17.29 9.22 0.48
C ASP A 155 -18.62 8.67 -0.06
N CYS A 156 -18.74 7.33 -0.11
CA CYS A 156 -19.95 6.64 -0.60
C CYS A 156 -21.04 6.43 0.47
N VAL A 157 -20.81 6.89 1.71
CA VAL A 157 -21.85 6.95 2.75
C VAL A 157 -22.77 8.14 2.50
N THR A 158 -22.24 9.24 1.98
CA THR A 158 -23.03 10.39 1.53
C THR A 158 -23.65 10.14 0.17
N ASP A 159 -24.75 10.85 -0.13
CA ASP A 159 -25.50 10.69 -1.39
C ASP A 159 -25.00 11.59 -2.53
N HIS A 160 -23.88 12.29 -2.33
CA HIS A 160 -23.33 13.25 -3.29
C HIS A 160 -21.83 13.04 -3.48
N PHE A 161 -21.38 12.97 -4.73
CA PHE A 161 -19.96 12.95 -5.04
C PHE A 161 -19.30 14.27 -4.61
N ASN A 162 -18.06 14.17 -4.11
CA ASN A 162 -17.24 15.31 -3.73
C ASN A 162 -17.90 16.24 -2.68
N TYR A 163 -18.65 15.63 -1.76
CA TYR A 163 -19.29 16.30 -0.63
C TYR A 163 -18.71 15.76 0.67
N GLU A 164 -18.57 16.64 1.66
CA GLU A 164 -18.05 16.31 2.99
C GLU A 164 -18.99 16.90 4.03
N VAL A 165 -19.46 16.06 4.96
CA VAL A 165 -20.29 16.52 6.07
C VAL A 165 -19.41 17.28 7.06
N PRO A 166 -19.90 18.39 7.65
CA PRO A 166 -19.17 19.10 8.70
C PRO A 166 -18.79 18.18 9.85
N PHE A 167 -17.51 18.21 10.23
CA PHE A 167 -16.93 17.45 11.34
C PHE A 167 -16.33 18.40 12.37
N SER A 168 -16.16 17.92 13.60
CA SER A 168 -15.49 18.67 14.68
C SER A 168 -13.97 18.54 14.59
N GLU A 169 -13.48 17.38 14.15
CA GLU A 169 -12.05 17.08 14.03
C GLU A 169 -11.81 16.12 12.85
N LYS A 170 -10.63 16.22 12.22
CA LYS A 170 -10.19 15.28 11.19
C LYS A 170 -8.72 14.91 11.31
N LYS A 171 -8.38 13.72 10.80
CA LYS A 171 -7.01 13.22 10.63
C LYS A 171 -6.88 12.58 9.25
N ASP A 172 -5.83 12.93 8.51
CA ASP A 172 -5.54 12.36 7.20
C ASP A 172 -4.34 11.43 7.28
N ILE A 173 -4.51 10.17 6.89
CA ILE A 173 -3.45 9.16 6.91
C ILE A 173 -3.10 8.80 5.46
N VAL A 174 -1.84 9.03 5.08
CA VAL A 174 -1.39 8.88 3.69
C VAL A 174 -1.31 7.41 3.30
N MET A 175 -1.96 7.05 2.19
CA MET A 175 -1.87 5.73 1.57
C MET A 175 -0.74 5.71 0.55
N ASP A 176 0.45 5.27 0.97
CA ASP A 176 1.61 5.12 0.08
C ASP A 176 1.80 3.65 -0.34
N LEU A 177 1.77 3.40 -1.66
CA LEU A 177 2.03 2.09 -2.30
C LEU A 177 3.32 1.44 -1.83
N GLN A 178 4.33 2.24 -1.52
CA GLN A 178 5.63 1.76 -1.08
C GLN A 178 5.59 1.24 0.38
N TYR A 179 4.63 1.68 1.20
CA TYR A 179 4.32 1.09 2.51
C TYR A 179 3.51 -0.21 2.38
N LEU A 180 2.59 -0.25 1.40
CA LEU A 180 1.75 -1.43 1.11
C LEU A 180 2.58 -2.65 0.69
N ASP A 181 3.80 -2.43 0.19
CA ASP A 181 4.75 -3.44 -0.29
C ASP A 181 5.66 -4.08 0.79
N GLY A 182 5.31 -3.93 2.08
CA GLY A 182 5.83 -4.77 3.16
C GLY A 182 6.63 -4.06 4.25
N LEU A 183 6.31 -2.81 4.56
CA LEU A 183 6.91 -2.10 5.70
C LEU A 183 5.97 -1.92 6.90
N GLN A 184 5.37 -3.00 7.43
CA GLN A 184 4.95 -3.17 8.83
C GLN A 184 4.59 -4.66 9.08
N GLY A 185 4.98 -5.36 10.15
CA GLY A 185 5.62 -4.93 11.38
C GLY A 185 4.71 -4.95 12.60
N VAL A 186 3.53 -5.56 12.51
CA VAL A 186 2.74 -5.87 13.72
C VAL A 186 3.06 -7.30 14.09
N GLY A 187 3.53 -7.50 15.32
CA GLY A 187 4.11 -8.75 15.79
C GLY A 187 3.21 -9.95 15.56
N GLU A 188 3.68 -10.90 14.76
CA GLU A 188 3.26 -12.29 14.83
C GLU A 188 4.28 -13.16 14.09
N ARG A 189 4.65 -14.27 14.74
CA ARG A 189 5.53 -15.31 14.23
C ARG A 189 4.87 -15.96 13.02
N GLY A 190 5.31 -15.60 11.83
CA GLY A 190 4.98 -16.28 10.58
C GLY A 190 6.10 -16.04 9.59
N ASN A 191 6.55 -17.11 8.94
CA ASN A 191 7.70 -17.18 8.02
C ASN A 191 7.54 -16.33 6.74
N ASP A 192 7.23 -15.04 6.86
CA ASP A 192 7.31 -14.09 5.76
C ASP A 192 8.77 -13.69 5.59
N LEU A 193 9.48 -14.49 4.78
CA LEU A 193 10.78 -14.23 4.16
C LEU A 193 11.48 -13.01 4.76
N VAL A 194 12.02 -13.24 5.96
CA VAL A 194 12.99 -12.36 6.58
C VAL A 194 14.05 -12.16 5.50
N PHE A 195 14.31 -10.91 5.11
CA PHE A 195 15.60 -10.59 4.51
C PHE A 195 16.60 -10.72 5.65
N ASP A 196 16.89 -11.97 6.00
CA ASP A 196 17.92 -12.33 6.96
C ASP A 196 19.19 -11.89 6.25
N GLY A 197 19.86 -10.89 6.82
CA GLY A 197 20.76 -9.96 6.13
C GLY A 197 22.04 -10.57 5.56
N ASN A 198 21.91 -11.61 4.76
CA ASN A 198 22.97 -12.33 4.11
C ASN A 198 23.08 -11.83 2.67
N ILE A 199 23.77 -10.69 2.54
CA ILE A 199 24.13 -10.05 1.27
C ILE A 199 24.83 -11.03 0.31
N GLY A 200 25.41 -12.13 0.83
CA GLY A 200 25.94 -13.24 0.05
C GLY A 200 24.91 -13.95 -0.85
N GLU A 201 23.65 -14.05 -0.43
CA GLU A 201 22.60 -14.72 -1.21
C GLU A 201 22.06 -13.87 -2.36
N LEU A 202 21.99 -12.53 -2.20
CA LEU A 202 21.67 -11.61 -3.30
C LEU A 202 22.70 -11.74 -4.44
N GLY A 203 23.99 -11.85 -4.09
CA GLY A 203 25.07 -12.09 -5.04
C GLY A 203 24.94 -13.44 -5.76
N ALA A 204 24.40 -14.46 -5.09
CA ALA A 204 24.17 -15.80 -5.66
C ALA A 204 22.91 -15.85 -6.56
N ALA A 205 21.83 -15.15 -6.20
CA ALA A 205 20.60 -15.08 -6.99
C ALA A 205 20.82 -14.39 -8.36
N ALA A 206 21.69 -13.37 -8.40
CA ALA A 206 22.09 -12.72 -9.64
C ALA A 206 22.92 -13.66 -10.57
N LYS A 207 23.67 -14.63 -10.01
CA LYS A 207 24.45 -15.61 -10.79
C LYS A 207 23.57 -16.59 -11.57
N LYS A 208 22.40 -16.98 -11.06
CA LYS A 208 21.54 -18.00 -11.68
C LYS A 208 20.88 -17.56 -13.01
N LYS A 209 20.87 -16.27 -13.34
CA LYS A 209 20.23 -15.74 -14.57
C LYS A 209 21.15 -15.51 -15.77
N LYS A 210 22.45 -15.82 -15.71
CA LYS A 210 23.35 -15.71 -16.88
C LYS A 210 23.98 -17.05 -17.24
N LYS A 211 23.51 -17.68 -18.32
CA LYS A 211 24.27 -18.70 -19.06
C LYS A 211 24.94 -18.07 -20.28
N LYS A 212 26.23 -18.41 -20.41
CA LYS A 212 27.12 -18.41 -21.57
C LYS A 212 27.58 -17.07 -22.19
N GLY A 213 28.87 -16.83 -22.00
CA GLY A 213 29.75 -16.35 -23.07
C GLY A 213 30.09 -14.88 -23.08
N PHE A 214 30.96 -14.41 -22.16
CA PHE A 214 32.00 -13.40 -22.46
C PHE A 214 32.89 -13.18 -21.23
N PHE A 215 33.92 -14.00 -21.03
CA PHE A 215 35.05 -13.61 -20.16
C PHE A 215 36.35 -14.07 -20.82
N LYS A 216 36.71 -13.39 -21.91
CA LYS A 216 38.08 -13.36 -22.41
C LYS A 216 38.61 -11.95 -22.17
N LYS A 217 39.63 -11.88 -21.32
CA LYS A 217 40.65 -10.81 -21.19
C LYS A 217 40.14 -9.38 -21.00
N VAL A 218 40.13 -8.91 -19.75
CA VAL A 218 40.88 -7.72 -19.31
C VAL A 218 41.21 -7.91 -17.82
N LEU A 219 42.43 -8.34 -17.52
CA LEU A 219 43.02 -8.26 -16.17
C LEU A 219 44.40 -7.63 -16.34
N SER A 220 44.46 -6.30 -16.24
CA SER A 220 45.68 -5.61 -15.87
C SER A 220 45.39 -4.19 -15.37
N LYS A 221 46.03 -3.89 -14.23
CA LYS A 221 46.32 -2.60 -13.61
C LYS A 221 45.23 -1.91 -12.75
N ILE A 222 45.39 -2.18 -11.44
CA ILE A 222 45.34 -1.27 -10.27
C ILE A 222 44.00 -0.58 -9.96
N ASN A 223 43.26 -1.13 -8.99
CA ASN A 223 43.34 -0.61 -7.63
C ASN A 223 43.04 -1.72 -6.60
N LYS A 224 43.61 -1.56 -5.41
CA LYS A 224 43.78 -2.51 -4.29
C LYS A 224 42.46 -3.01 -3.65
N ILE A 225 41.54 -3.57 -4.44
CA ILE A 225 40.19 -3.97 -3.98
C ILE A 225 39.99 -5.47 -4.20
N ASN A 226 39.46 -6.16 -3.19
CA ASN A 226 39.16 -7.59 -3.24
C ASN A 226 38.16 -7.87 -4.40
N PRO A 227 38.47 -8.78 -5.35
CA PRO A 227 37.58 -9.09 -6.48
C PRO A 227 36.19 -9.56 -6.04
N ALA A 228 36.07 -10.16 -4.84
CA ALA A 228 34.79 -10.50 -4.24
C ALA A 228 33.94 -9.25 -3.93
N THR A 229 34.55 -8.16 -3.46
CA THR A 229 33.89 -6.89 -3.16
C THR A 229 33.36 -6.21 -4.43
N ILE A 230 34.12 -6.24 -5.53
CA ILE A 230 33.68 -5.70 -6.83
C ILE A 230 32.48 -6.50 -7.37
N LEU A 231 32.53 -7.82 -7.26
CA LEU A 231 31.43 -8.70 -7.67
C LEU A 231 30.17 -8.42 -6.84
N LEU A 232 30.32 -8.29 -5.53
CA LEU A 232 29.23 -7.97 -4.61
C LEU A 232 28.60 -6.62 -4.94
N ARG A 233 29.43 -5.59 -5.15
CA ARG A 233 29.00 -4.24 -5.56
C ARG A 233 28.17 -4.28 -6.84
N ASN A 234 28.64 -4.97 -7.87
CA ASN A 234 27.94 -5.07 -9.14
C ASN A 234 26.61 -5.85 -9.02
N GLY A 235 26.58 -6.89 -8.18
CA GLY A 235 25.34 -7.62 -7.86
C GLY A 235 24.31 -6.76 -7.14
N VAL A 236 24.74 -6.00 -6.15
CA VAL A 236 23.92 -5.04 -5.41
C VAL A 236 23.39 -3.94 -6.34
N LEU A 237 24.25 -3.33 -7.17
CA LEU A 237 23.84 -2.31 -8.14
C LEU A 237 22.80 -2.84 -9.14
N ALA A 238 22.97 -4.07 -9.62
CA ALA A 238 21.99 -4.70 -10.50
C ALA A 238 20.66 -4.92 -9.78
N ALA A 239 20.67 -5.37 -8.52
CA ALA A 239 19.46 -5.53 -7.72
C ALA A 239 18.74 -4.20 -7.46
N MET A 240 19.48 -3.12 -7.20
CA MET A 240 18.91 -1.78 -7.05
C MET A 240 18.31 -1.25 -8.36
N LYS A 241 19.06 -1.31 -9.48
CA LYS A 241 18.60 -0.82 -10.79
C LYS A 241 17.38 -1.57 -11.31
N LEU A 242 17.28 -2.86 -11.01
CA LEU A 242 16.17 -3.72 -11.43
C LEU A 242 15.06 -3.81 -10.36
N ASN A 243 15.20 -3.06 -9.25
CA ASN A 243 14.35 -3.11 -8.07
C ASN A 243 14.01 -4.56 -7.62
N LEU A 244 14.97 -5.48 -7.75
CA LEU A 244 14.80 -6.88 -7.35
C LEU A 244 14.48 -6.93 -5.86
N PHE A 245 13.47 -7.72 -5.48
CA PHE A 245 12.99 -7.81 -4.10
C PHE A 245 12.64 -6.46 -3.46
N LYS A 246 12.30 -5.45 -4.29
CA LYS A 246 11.93 -4.11 -3.84
C LYS A 246 13.04 -3.39 -3.06
N VAL A 247 14.30 -3.79 -3.26
CA VAL A 247 15.48 -3.28 -2.53
C VAL A 247 15.60 -1.76 -2.64
N ALA A 248 15.51 -1.19 -3.85
CA ALA A 248 15.63 0.25 -4.06
C ALA A 248 14.44 1.02 -3.46
N SER A 249 13.23 0.52 -3.63
CA SER A 249 12.01 1.11 -3.05
C SER A 249 11.99 1.07 -1.52
N ARG A 250 12.68 0.12 -0.88
CA ARG A 250 12.74 -0.03 0.58
C ARG A 250 13.89 0.75 1.21
N ILE A 251 15.07 0.80 0.57
CA ILE A 251 16.26 1.48 1.10
C ILE A 251 16.08 2.99 1.17
N LYS A 252 15.32 3.60 0.27
CA LYS A 252 15.13 5.06 0.29
C LYS A 252 14.56 5.59 1.62
N TYR A 253 13.82 4.75 2.34
CA TYR A 253 13.29 5.10 3.66
C TYR A 253 14.36 5.16 4.74
N ALA A 254 15.48 4.45 4.59
CA ALA A 254 16.62 4.55 5.49
C ALA A 254 17.31 5.92 5.44
N TYR A 255 16.97 6.79 4.47
CA TYR A 255 17.49 8.16 4.36
C TYR A 255 16.57 9.20 5.01
N LEU A 256 15.40 8.82 5.54
CA LEU A 256 14.54 9.73 6.29
C LEU A 256 15.13 10.04 7.66
N SER A 257 14.75 11.18 8.24
CA SER A 257 14.99 11.39 9.67
C SER A 257 14.11 10.44 10.51
N PRO A 258 14.52 10.06 11.74
CA PRO A 258 13.70 9.22 12.61
C PRO A 258 12.30 9.80 12.85
N GLU A 259 12.19 11.13 12.97
CA GLU A 259 10.94 11.86 13.17
C GLU A 259 10.04 11.76 11.93
N GLU A 260 10.60 11.89 10.74
CA GLU A 260 9.87 11.72 9.48
C GLU A 260 9.44 10.26 9.27
N ALA A 261 10.29 9.30 9.66
CA ALA A 261 9.97 7.89 9.58
C ALA A 261 8.78 7.54 10.47
N VAL A 262 8.74 8.07 11.71
CA VAL A 262 7.62 7.93 12.64
C VAL A 262 6.37 8.64 12.13
N LYS A 263 6.50 9.87 11.59
CA LYS A 263 5.39 10.62 10.99
C LYS A 263 4.76 9.87 9.82
N ARG A 264 5.55 9.08 9.10
CA ARG A 264 5.08 8.22 8.02
C ARG A 264 4.74 6.80 8.49
N GLY A 265 4.70 6.53 9.79
CA GLY A 265 4.26 5.26 10.36
C GLY A 265 5.28 4.11 10.26
N ILE A 266 6.57 4.37 10.06
CA ILE A 266 7.59 3.30 10.12
C ILE A 266 7.84 2.95 11.58
N ILE A 267 7.69 1.67 11.90
CA ILE A 267 8.03 1.15 13.22
C ILE A 267 9.54 1.29 13.44
N LYS A 268 9.92 1.86 14.57
CA LYS A 268 11.31 2.16 14.95
C LYS A 268 12.26 0.98 14.70
N ASP A 269 11.93 -0.21 15.17
CA ASP A 269 12.77 -1.41 14.99
C ASP A 269 12.98 -1.79 13.51
N LYS A 270 12.00 -1.48 12.65
CA LYS A 270 12.13 -1.70 11.20
C LYS A 270 12.96 -0.61 10.55
N PHE A 271 12.78 0.64 10.98
CA PHE A 271 13.61 1.75 10.55
C PHE A 271 15.08 1.49 10.89
N ASP A 272 15.38 1.07 12.12
CA ASP A 272 16.74 0.77 12.58
C ASP A 272 17.37 -0.38 11.77
N LYS A 273 16.59 -1.41 11.41
CA LYS A 273 17.07 -2.48 10.52
C LYS A 273 17.36 -1.96 9.12
N LEU A 274 16.50 -1.09 8.56
CA LEU A 274 16.74 -0.47 7.25
C LEU A 274 17.99 0.40 7.25
N VAL A 275 18.23 1.16 8.31
CA VAL A 275 19.45 1.95 8.50
C VAL A 275 20.69 1.06 8.52
N LYS A 276 20.68 -0.04 9.29
CA LYS A 276 21.80 -1.01 9.29
C LYS A 276 22.05 -1.64 7.91
N VAL A 277 20.99 -1.93 7.16
CA VAL A 277 21.11 -2.42 5.78
C VAL A 277 21.74 -1.36 4.88
N ARG A 278 21.31 -0.09 4.99
CA ARG A 278 21.90 1.05 4.26
C ARG A 278 23.39 1.18 4.55
N GLU A 279 23.79 1.21 5.81
CA GLU A 279 25.19 1.31 6.24
C GLU A 279 26.05 0.15 5.68
N LYS A 280 25.51 -1.07 5.69
CA LYS A 280 26.19 -2.24 5.13
C LYS A 280 26.35 -2.14 3.60
N LEU A 281 25.39 -1.51 2.91
CA LEU A 281 25.51 -1.26 1.48
C LEU A 281 26.52 -0.16 1.20
N GLU A 282 26.44 0.96 1.92
CA GLU A 282 27.38 2.09 1.83
C GLU A 282 28.82 1.62 2.04
N SER A 283 29.09 0.79 3.05
CA SER A 283 30.42 0.21 3.28
C SER A 283 30.92 -0.69 2.13
N ILE A 284 30.03 -1.39 1.40
CA ILE A 284 30.41 -2.16 0.19
C ILE A 284 30.85 -1.22 -0.94
N PHE A 285 30.23 -0.04 -1.05
CA PHE A 285 30.58 0.98 -2.03
C PHE A 285 31.85 1.78 -1.65
N GLU A 286 32.00 2.11 -0.36
CA GLU A 286 33.17 2.80 0.19
C GLU A 286 34.43 1.93 0.14
N THR A 287 34.35 0.66 0.55
CA THR A 287 35.47 -0.31 0.46
C THR A 287 35.89 -0.55 -1.01
N ALA A 288 35.00 -0.26 -1.97
CA ALA A 288 35.27 -0.33 -3.40
C ALA A 288 35.71 1.01 -4.03
N GLY A 289 36.07 2.02 -3.21
CA GLY A 289 36.79 3.22 -3.63
C GLY A 289 35.99 4.30 -4.36
N VAL A 290 34.65 4.30 -4.28
CA VAL A 290 33.84 5.42 -4.80
C VAL A 290 32.65 5.67 -3.88
N ILE A 291 32.62 6.85 -3.25
CA ILE A 291 31.45 7.36 -2.53
C ILE A 291 30.33 7.60 -3.56
N PRO A 292 29.17 6.93 -3.46
CA PRO A 292 28.02 7.31 -4.27
C PRO A 292 27.44 8.61 -3.69
N ARG A 293 27.45 9.70 -4.47
CA ARG A 293 26.41 10.72 -4.31
C ARG A 293 25.16 10.13 -4.98
N ILE A 294 24.20 9.69 -4.17
CA ILE A 294 22.86 9.30 -4.60
C ILE A 294 22.00 10.56 -4.66
#